data_AF-A0A930NZR4-F1
#
_entry.id   AF-A0A930NZR4-F1
#
_cell.length_a   1.000
_cell.length_b   1.000
_cell.length_c   1.000
_cell.angle_alpha   90.00
_cell.angle_beta   90.00
_cell.angle_gamma   90.00
#
_symmetry.space_group_name_H-M   'P 1'
#
loop_
_entity.id
_entity.type
_entity.pdbx_description
1 polymer ?
#
loop_
_entity_poly.entity_id
_entity_poly.type
_entity_poly.pdbx_seq_one_letter_code
_entity_poly.pdbx_strand_id
1 'polypeptide(L)'
;MEKKRNIKTKNILRFAIWILILSFVIICVCYLSWAALFRPVPGNQPELSIKEKEYFNKMEGKEGWEYVRRNVYNIDKGGESLHQHLVNLNKNYAYMLCVEIEDSVTFYSLPSKTEDTIALHLYNHVIGRTPKLKKIVILFEYEEWLNERSSLGHSRKSEYAVRGKKLVKLKHDME
;
A
#
# COMPACT_ATOMS: atom_id res chain seq x y z
N MET A 1 14.61 48.18 54.38
CA MET A 1 15.09 48.10 52.97
C MET A 1 14.68 46.75 52.33
N GLU A 2 13.40 46.46 52.15
CA GLU A 2 12.96 45.11 51.69
C GLU A 2 12.30 45.07 50.30
N LYS A 3 11.78 46.20 49.78
CA LYS A 3 11.03 46.21 48.52
C LYS A 3 11.86 45.90 47.26
N LYS A 4 13.14 46.31 47.20
CA LYS A 4 14.01 46.11 46.02
C LYS A 4 14.41 44.64 45.79
N ARG A 5 14.57 43.85 46.87
CA ARG A 5 14.99 42.44 46.78
C ARG A 5 13.88 41.55 46.22
N ASN A 6 12.63 41.81 46.60
CA ASN A 6 11.46 41.03 46.17
C ASN A 6 11.17 41.18 44.65
N ILE A 7 11.33 42.39 44.08
CA ILE A 7 11.12 42.64 42.64
C ILE A 7 12.20 41.94 41.79
N LYS A 8 13.48 42.01 42.22
CA LYS A 8 14.59 41.37 41.49
C LYS A 8 14.42 39.84 41.47
N THR A 9 14.03 39.24 42.59
CA THR A 9 13.77 37.79 42.68
C THR A 9 12.54 37.38 41.86
N LYS A 10 11.46 38.18 41.84
CA LYS A 10 10.28 37.93 41.00
C LYS A 10 10.61 37.96 39.51
N ASN A 11 11.46 38.90 39.07
CA ASN A 11 11.88 38.97 37.66
C ASN A 11 12.79 37.80 37.26
N ILE A 12 13.69 37.37 38.15
CA ILE A 12 14.53 36.18 37.94
C ILE A 12 13.68 34.92 37.88
N LEU A 13 12.71 34.78 38.79
CA LEU A 13 11.77 33.65 38.80
C LEU A 13 10.94 33.61 37.52
N ARG A 14 10.45 34.77 37.07
CA ARG A 14 9.68 34.88 35.82
C ARG A 14 10.54 34.47 34.62
N PHE A 15 11.80 34.89 34.56
CA PHE A 15 12.74 34.51 33.51
C PHE A 15 13.05 33.00 33.52
N ALA A 16 13.25 32.41 34.70
CA ALA A 16 13.46 30.97 34.85
C ALA A 16 12.24 30.16 34.38
N ILE A 17 11.02 30.63 34.69
CA ILE A 17 9.77 30.00 34.21
C ILE A 17 9.69 30.07 32.68
N TRP A 18 10.03 31.20 32.07
CA TRP A 18 10.06 31.32 30.60
C TRP A 18 11.05 30.36 29.94
N ILE A 19 12.24 30.17 30.55
CA ILE A 19 13.23 29.19 30.06
C ILE A 19 12.70 27.76 30.17
N LEU A 20 12.05 27.41 31.28
CA LEU A 20 11.45 26.08 31.48
C LEU A 20 10.33 25.78 30.48
N ILE A 21 9.49 26.77 30.17
CA ILE A 21 8.45 26.63 29.15
C ILE A 21 9.09 26.43 27.78
N LEU A 22 10.10 27.24 27.44
CA LEU A 22 10.78 27.14 26.15
C LEU A 22 11.49 25.79 25.99
N SER A 23 12.18 25.29 27.03
CA SER A 23 12.82 23.99 26.99
C SER A 23 11.82 22.85 26.85
N PHE A 24 10.68 22.92 27.55
CA PHE A 24 9.59 21.94 27.41
C PHE A 24 9.04 21.93 25.98
N VAL A 25 8.79 23.09 25.38
CA VAL A 25 8.33 23.19 23.98
C VAL A 25 9.34 22.57 23.01
N ILE A 26 10.63 22.85 23.17
CA ILE A 26 11.69 22.26 22.33
C ILE A 26 11.71 20.73 22.49
N ILE A 27 11.66 20.22 23.72
CA ILE A 27 11.63 18.78 24.00
C ILE A 27 10.41 18.14 23.36
N CYS A 28 9.22 18.74 23.46
CA CYS A 28 8.01 18.25 22.83
C CYS A 28 8.13 18.22 21.30
N VAL A 29 8.68 19.26 20.66
CA VAL A 29 8.88 19.27 19.20
C VAL A 29 9.87 18.20 18.76
N CYS A 30 10.98 18.05 19.49
CA CYS A 30 11.97 17.01 19.22
C CYS A 30 11.38 15.60 19.39
N TYR A 31 10.60 15.39 20.45
CA TYR A 31 9.93 14.11 20.70
C TYR A 31 8.87 13.80 19.65
N LEU A 32 8.02 14.77 19.27
CA LEU A 32 7.01 14.59 18.22
C LEU A 32 7.65 14.33 16.85
N SER A 33 8.77 15.00 16.54
CA SER A 33 9.53 14.78 15.30
C SER A 33 10.19 13.41 15.28
N TRP A 34 10.80 13.00 16.39
CA TRP A 34 11.37 11.66 16.56
C TRP A 34 10.29 10.58 16.46
N ALA A 35 9.17 10.75 17.15
CA ALA A 35 8.03 9.84 17.07
C ALA A 35 7.46 9.76 15.65
N ALA A 36 7.44 10.86 14.89
CA ALA A 36 6.99 10.86 13.50
C ALA A 36 7.92 10.09 12.56
N LEU A 37 9.23 10.02 12.84
CA LEU A 37 10.18 9.19 12.09
C LEU A 37 9.94 7.68 12.29
N PHE A 38 9.44 7.28 13.45
CA PHE A 38 9.12 5.88 13.77
C PHE A 38 7.63 5.55 13.63
N ARG A 39 6.80 6.53 13.26
CA ARG A 39 5.42 6.21 12.86
C ARG A 39 5.52 5.34 11.60
N PRO A 40 4.90 4.15 11.59
CA PRO A 40 4.74 3.41 10.34
C PRO A 40 4.05 4.35 9.36
N VAL A 41 4.76 4.73 8.29
CA VAL A 41 4.22 5.61 7.27
C VAL A 41 3.02 4.87 6.65
N PRO A 42 1.81 5.43 6.69
CA PRO A 42 0.67 4.78 6.04
C PRO A 42 0.96 4.72 4.54
N GLY A 43 1.06 3.50 4.02
CA GLY A 43 1.17 3.19 2.61
C GLY A 43 2.53 3.51 2.00
N ASN A 44 3.36 2.48 1.82
CA ASN A 44 4.51 2.52 0.90
C ASN A 44 4.07 2.54 -0.58
N GLN A 45 2.75 2.64 -0.80
CA GLN A 45 2.07 2.53 -2.08
C GLN A 45 1.74 3.93 -2.60
N PRO A 46 1.91 4.17 -3.91
CA PRO A 46 1.40 5.40 -4.50
C PRO A 46 -0.12 5.50 -4.32
N GLU A 47 -0.67 6.70 -4.47
CA GLU A 47 -2.12 6.86 -4.49
C GLU A 47 -2.73 6.17 -5.73
N LEU A 48 -4.00 5.76 -5.61
CA LEU A 48 -4.76 5.29 -6.75
C LEU A 48 -5.12 6.47 -7.67
N SER A 49 -4.92 6.30 -8.96
CA SER A 49 -5.44 7.21 -9.98
C SER A 49 -6.97 7.18 -10.02
N ILE A 50 -7.58 8.21 -10.61
CA ILE A 50 -9.04 8.32 -10.75
C ILE A 50 -9.62 7.08 -11.47
N LYS A 51 -8.97 6.62 -12.54
CA LYS A 51 -9.40 5.45 -13.30
C LYS A 51 -9.31 4.15 -12.49
N GLU A 52 -8.28 4.01 -11.65
CA GLU A 52 -8.17 2.87 -10.76
C GLU A 52 -9.29 2.87 -9.74
N LYS A 53 -9.55 4.02 -9.09
CA LYS A 53 -10.66 4.15 -8.13
C LYS A 53 -12.01 3.79 -8.76
N GLU A 54 -12.30 4.33 -9.94
CA GLU A 54 -13.53 4.04 -10.67
C GLU A 54 -13.66 2.55 -11.03
N TYR A 55 -12.58 1.95 -11.52
CA TYR A 55 -12.57 0.53 -11.88
C TYR A 55 -12.71 -0.38 -10.66
N PHE A 56 -12.06 -0.06 -9.54
CA PHE A 56 -12.09 -0.87 -8.32
C PHE A 56 -13.46 -0.82 -7.69
N ASN A 57 -14.06 0.36 -7.56
CA ASN A 57 -15.43 0.52 -7.08
C ASN A 57 -16.43 -0.29 -7.93
N LYS A 58 -16.25 -0.33 -9.26
CA LYS A 58 -17.08 -1.15 -10.14
C LYS A 58 -16.90 -2.65 -9.91
N MET A 59 -15.70 -3.08 -9.54
CA MET A 59 -15.38 -4.48 -9.29
C MET A 59 -15.90 -4.95 -7.93
N GLU A 60 -15.78 -4.12 -6.88
CA GLU A 60 -16.35 -4.36 -5.55
C GLU A 60 -17.89 -4.35 -5.57
N GLY A 61 -18.50 -3.71 -6.56
CA GLY A 61 -19.95 -3.79 -6.79
C GLY A 61 -20.44 -5.13 -7.35
N LYS A 62 -19.56 -6.10 -7.61
CA LYS A 62 -19.94 -7.45 -8.06
C LYS A 62 -20.26 -8.33 -6.86
N GLU A 63 -21.30 -9.14 -6.98
CA GLU A 63 -21.67 -10.12 -5.96
C GLU A 63 -20.50 -11.08 -5.65
N GLY A 64 -20.21 -11.23 -4.36
CA GLY A 64 -19.13 -12.07 -3.82
C GLY A 64 -17.70 -11.49 -3.97
N TRP A 65 -17.53 -10.26 -4.45
CA TRP A 65 -16.24 -9.58 -4.54
C TRP A 65 -16.10 -8.59 -3.39
N GLU A 66 -15.49 -9.01 -2.29
CA GLU A 66 -15.48 -8.27 -1.03
C GLU A 66 -14.57 -7.04 -1.09
N TYR A 67 -13.33 -7.22 -1.55
CA TYR A 67 -12.34 -6.14 -1.50
C TYR A 67 -11.36 -6.19 -2.67
N VAL A 68 -11.12 -5.03 -3.30
CA VAL A 68 -10.20 -4.91 -4.43
C VAL A 68 -9.07 -3.95 -4.10
N ARG A 69 -7.86 -4.50 -3.95
CA ARG A 69 -6.66 -3.75 -3.58
C ARG A 69 -5.57 -3.81 -4.63
N ARG A 70 -4.76 -2.75 -4.68
CA ARG A 70 -3.57 -2.67 -5.52
C ARG A 70 -2.31 -2.71 -4.67
N ASN A 71 -1.37 -3.54 -5.09
CA ASN A 71 0.02 -3.48 -4.65
C ASN A 71 0.93 -3.19 -5.84
N VAL A 72 1.83 -2.24 -5.67
CA VAL A 72 2.91 -1.94 -6.60
C VAL A 72 4.23 -2.23 -5.90
N TYR A 73 5.17 -2.84 -6.59
CA TYR A 73 6.50 -3.11 -6.06
C TYR A 73 7.54 -3.00 -7.16
N ASN A 74 8.72 -2.52 -6.79
CA ASN A 74 9.84 -2.47 -7.73
C ASN A 74 10.37 -3.87 -8.00
N ILE A 75 10.87 -4.08 -9.21
CA ILE A 75 11.47 -5.34 -9.61
C ILE A 75 12.88 -5.13 -10.14
N ASP A 76 13.71 -6.16 -10.01
CA ASP A 76 15.06 -6.17 -10.55
C ASP A 76 15.07 -6.46 -12.07
N LYS A 77 16.25 -6.75 -12.63
CA LYS A 77 16.37 -7.11 -14.05
C LYS A 77 15.83 -8.52 -14.37
N GLY A 78 15.83 -9.42 -13.40
CA GLY A 78 15.27 -10.78 -13.50
C GLY A 78 13.75 -10.82 -13.38
N GLY A 79 13.15 -9.75 -12.86
CA GLY A 79 11.71 -9.65 -12.62
C GLY A 79 11.31 -9.99 -11.18
N GLU A 80 12.29 -10.18 -10.30
CA GLU A 80 12.08 -10.49 -8.88
C GLU A 80 11.74 -9.24 -8.08
N SER A 81 10.92 -9.43 -7.05
CA SER A 81 10.50 -8.34 -6.17
C SER A 81 11.68 -7.78 -5.38
N LEU A 82 11.81 -6.45 -5.37
CA LEU A 82 12.78 -5.77 -4.53
C LEU A 82 12.11 -5.39 -3.21
N HIS A 83 12.62 -5.92 -2.10
CA HIS A 83 12.20 -5.50 -0.76
C HIS A 83 12.71 -4.08 -0.48
N GLN A 84 11.84 -3.09 -0.66
CA GLN A 84 12.14 -1.68 -0.45
C GLN A 84 11.06 -1.04 0.42
N HIS A 85 11.49 -0.09 1.26
CA HIS A 85 10.58 0.67 2.10
C HIS A 85 9.66 1.57 1.27
N LEU A 86 10.07 2.06 0.10
CA LEU A 86 9.25 2.94 -0.74
C LEU A 86 9.28 2.48 -2.19
N VAL A 87 8.11 2.49 -2.82
CA VAL A 87 7.96 2.19 -4.25
C VAL A 87 8.38 3.40 -5.09
N ASN A 88 9.24 3.17 -6.08
CA ASN A 88 9.69 4.17 -7.03
C ASN A 88 9.23 3.84 -8.45
N LEU A 89 8.20 4.53 -8.94
CA LEU A 89 7.62 4.31 -10.28
C LEU A 89 8.56 4.67 -11.46
N ASN A 90 9.69 5.34 -11.20
CA ASN A 90 10.71 5.62 -12.22
C ASN A 90 11.65 4.42 -12.47
N LYS A 91 11.65 3.43 -11.58
CA LYS A 91 12.32 2.15 -11.75
C LYS A 91 11.36 1.11 -12.34
N ASN A 92 11.90 -0.01 -12.82
CA ASN A 92 11.05 -1.12 -13.25
C ASN A 92 10.17 -1.58 -12.08
N TYR A 93 8.91 -1.85 -12.37
CA TYR A 93 7.96 -2.26 -11.35
C TYR A 93 6.91 -3.25 -11.88
N ALA A 94 6.31 -3.94 -10.93
CA ALA A 94 5.17 -4.82 -11.12
C ALA A 94 3.92 -4.18 -10.51
N TYR A 95 2.79 -4.38 -11.18
CA TYR A 95 1.47 -3.99 -10.74
C TYR A 95 0.69 -5.23 -10.34
N MET A 96 0.22 -5.31 -9.11
CA MET A 96 -0.58 -6.41 -8.61
C MET A 96 -1.97 -5.92 -8.25
N LEU A 97 -2.98 -6.50 -8.88
CA LEU A 97 -4.36 -6.41 -8.44
C LEU A 97 -4.65 -7.64 -7.58
N CYS A 98 -5.13 -7.41 -6.37
CA CYS A 98 -5.60 -8.44 -5.47
C CYS A 98 -7.09 -8.26 -5.23
N VAL A 99 -7.85 -9.34 -5.36
CA VAL A 99 -9.29 -9.37 -5.14
C VAL A 99 -9.57 -10.42 -4.09
N GLU A 100 -10.17 -10.00 -2.99
CA GLU A 100 -10.71 -10.87 -1.95
C GLU A 100 -12.13 -11.29 -2.35
N ILE A 101 -12.35 -12.59 -2.35
CA ILE A 101 -13.62 -13.22 -2.69
C ILE A 101 -14.25 -13.71 -1.40
N GLU A 102 -15.51 -13.35 -1.21
CA GLU A 102 -16.25 -13.57 0.05
C GLU A 102 -16.48 -15.06 0.32
N ASP A 103 -16.86 -15.82 -0.70
CA ASP A 103 -17.33 -17.18 -0.56
C ASP A 103 -16.72 -18.16 -1.57
N SER A 104 -16.73 -19.45 -1.19
CA SER A 104 -16.14 -20.52 -2.00
C SER A 104 -16.86 -20.71 -3.33
N VAL A 105 -18.19 -20.53 -3.39
CA VAL A 105 -18.97 -20.72 -4.63
C VAL A 105 -18.56 -19.67 -5.65
N THR A 106 -18.46 -18.40 -5.24
CA THR A 106 -17.96 -17.33 -6.10
C THR A 106 -16.51 -17.61 -6.53
N PHE A 107 -15.64 -18.02 -5.62
CA PHE A 107 -14.23 -18.28 -5.93
C PHE A 107 -14.04 -19.41 -6.96
N TYR A 108 -14.68 -20.56 -6.73
CA TYR A 108 -14.55 -21.73 -7.59
C TYR A 108 -15.35 -21.62 -8.89
N SER A 109 -16.34 -20.72 -8.97
CA SER A 109 -17.10 -20.45 -10.20
C SER A 109 -16.43 -19.42 -11.12
N LEU A 110 -15.34 -18.76 -10.69
CA LEU A 110 -14.62 -17.78 -11.50
C LEU A 110 -14.23 -18.38 -12.87
N PRO A 111 -14.66 -17.77 -14.00
CA PRO A 111 -14.31 -18.25 -15.32
C PRO A 111 -12.79 -18.43 -15.51
N SER A 112 -12.37 -19.41 -16.31
CA SER A 112 -10.96 -19.75 -16.53
C SER A 112 -10.11 -18.63 -17.15
N LYS A 113 -10.75 -17.62 -17.74
CA LYS A 113 -10.11 -16.46 -18.40
C LYS A 113 -10.31 -15.13 -17.65
N THR A 114 -10.77 -15.17 -16.41
CA THR A 114 -11.07 -13.96 -15.64
C THR A 114 -9.82 -13.08 -15.46
N GLU A 115 -8.70 -13.66 -15.03
CA GLU A 115 -7.43 -12.95 -14.87
C GLU A 115 -6.94 -12.36 -16.19
N ASP A 116 -7.06 -13.11 -17.30
CA ASP A 116 -6.59 -12.66 -18.61
C ASP A 116 -7.37 -11.40 -19.03
N THR A 117 -8.68 -11.43 -18.81
CA THR A 117 -9.59 -10.33 -19.16
C THR A 117 -9.30 -9.09 -18.31
N ILE A 118 -9.11 -9.28 -17.00
CA ILE A 118 -8.79 -8.19 -16.08
C ILE A 118 -7.41 -7.60 -16.39
N ALA A 119 -6.39 -8.43 -16.56
CA ALA A 119 -5.05 -7.97 -16.88
C ALA A 119 -5.02 -7.13 -18.17
N LEU A 120 -5.72 -7.60 -19.20
CA LEU A 120 -5.84 -6.89 -20.47
C LEU A 120 -6.59 -5.57 -20.30
N HIS A 121 -7.69 -5.55 -19.54
CA HIS A 121 -8.45 -4.33 -19.30
C HIS A 121 -7.64 -3.30 -18.50
N LEU A 122 -6.96 -3.74 -17.43
CA LEU A 122 -6.08 -2.91 -16.64
C LEU A 122 -5.03 -2.24 -17.53
N TYR A 123 -4.29 -3.03 -18.32
CA TYR A 123 -3.21 -2.55 -19.19
C TYR A 123 -3.65 -1.59 -20.29
N ASN A 124 -4.86 -1.76 -20.81
CA ASN A 124 -5.35 -0.97 -21.94
C ASN A 124 -6.12 0.28 -21.52
N HIS A 125 -6.82 0.24 -20.38
CA HIS A 125 -7.82 1.26 -20.07
C HIS A 125 -7.61 1.93 -18.72
N VAL A 126 -7.09 1.21 -17.72
CA VAL A 126 -7.03 1.67 -16.33
C VAL A 126 -5.66 2.27 -16.00
N ILE A 127 -4.59 1.50 -16.19
CA ILE A 127 -3.24 1.89 -15.80
C ILE A 127 -2.57 2.70 -16.91
N GLY A 128 -1.75 3.68 -16.51
CA GLY A 128 -0.93 4.42 -17.47
C GLY A 128 0.10 3.53 -18.15
N ARG A 129 0.19 3.58 -19.47
CA ARG A 129 1.23 2.87 -20.25
C ARG A 129 2.57 3.54 -20.05
N THR A 130 3.32 3.09 -19.05
CA THR A 130 4.71 3.50 -18.82
C THR A 130 5.68 2.40 -19.25
N PRO A 131 6.82 2.74 -19.87
CA PRO A 131 7.86 1.76 -20.20
C PRO A 131 8.47 1.09 -18.96
N LYS A 132 8.21 1.62 -17.76
CA LYS A 132 8.67 1.10 -16.47
C LYS A 132 7.80 -0.02 -15.91
N LEU A 133 6.55 -0.12 -16.36
CA LEU A 133 5.69 -1.25 -16.02
C LEU A 133 6.19 -2.48 -16.77
N LYS A 134 6.62 -3.50 -16.03
CA LYS A 134 7.19 -4.73 -16.59
C LYS A 134 6.34 -5.96 -16.36
N LYS A 135 5.50 -5.95 -15.32
CA LYS A 135 4.71 -7.11 -14.91
C LYS A 135 3.34 -6.67 -14.40
N ILE A 136 2.31 -7.42 -14.73
CA ILE A 136 0.98 -7.34 -14.11
C ILE A 136 0.71 -8.68 -13.43
N VAL A 137 0.22 -8.66 -12.21
CA VAL A 137 -0.17 -9.84 -11.44
C VAL A 137 -1.63 -9.68 -11.07
N ILE A 138 -2.44 -10.71 -11.34
CA ILE A 138 -3.81 -10.79 -10.87
C ILE A 138 -3.86 -11.90 -9.84
N LEU A 139 -4.36 -11.58 -8.66
CA LEU A 139 -4.49 -12.50 -7.54
C LEU A 139 -5.92 -12.47 -7.04
N PHE A 140 -6.56 -13.62 -7.00
CA PHE A 140 -7.79 -13.85 -6.25
C PHE A 140 -7.43 -14.59 -4.97
N GLU A 141 -7.95 -14.13 -3.84
CA GLU A 141 -7.80 -14.74 -2.52
C GLU A 141 -9.19 -15.08 -1.98
N TYR A 142 -9.33 -16.22 -1.33
CA TYR A 142 -10.52 -16.62 -0.57
C TYR A 142 -10.04 -17.26 0.74
N GLU A 143 -10.60 -16.85 1.86
CA GLU A 143 -10.29 -17.41 3.17
C GLU A 143 -11.45 -18.28 3.67
N GLU A 144 -11.21 -19.58 3.80
CA GLU A 144 -12.19 -20.54 4.30
C GLU A 144 -12.02 -20.73 5.81
N TRP A 145 -12.99 -20.29 6.60
CA TRP A 145 -12.98 -20.50 8.05
C TRP A 145 -13.30 -21.96 8.39
N LEU A 146 -12.33 -22.68 8.93
CA LEU A 146 -12.51 -24.06 9.39
C LEU A 146 -13.14 -24.11 10.80
N ASN A 147 -12.81 -23.13 11.64
CA ASN A 147 -13.42 -22.85 12.94
C ASN A 147 -13.02 -21.42 13.40
N GLU A 148 -13.43 -21.02 14.61
CA GLU A 148 -13.17 -19.68 15.18
C GLU A 148 -11.68 -19.28 15.29
N ARG A 149 -10.76 -20.24 15.21
CA ARG A 149 -9.32 -20.03 15.41
C ARG A 149 -8.45 -20.49 14.24
N SER A 150 -9.05 -21.02 13.17
CA SER A 150 -8.29 -21.49 12.03
C SER A 150 -9.04 -21.29 10.73
N SER A 151 -8.31 -20.83 9.73
CA SER A 151 -8.76 -20.64 8.37
C SER A 151 -7.79 -21.30 7.38
N LEU A 152 -8.27 -21.54 6.16
CA LEU A 152 -7.50 -22.04 5.04
C LEU A 152 -7.58 -21.03 3.89
N GLY A 153 -6.42 -20.51 3.49
CA GLY A 153 -6.31 -19.59 2.37
C GLY A 153 -6.27 -20.32 1.03
N HIS A 154 -7.15 -19.92 0.11
CA HIS A 154 -7.17 -20.35 -1.28
C HIS A 154 -6.73 -19.19 -2.16
N SER A 155 -5.93 -19.46 -3.19
CA SER A 155 -5.51 -18.41 -4.10
C SER A 155 -5.44 -18.87 -5.55
N ARG A 156 -5.78 -17.94 -6.44
CA ARG A 156 -5.64 -18.12 -7.88
C ARG A 156 -4.86 -16.94 -8.45
N LYS A 157 -3.64 -17.22 -8.88
CA LYS A 157 -2.66 -16.23 -9.31
C LYS A 157 -2.32 -16.40 -10.77
N SER A 158 -2.32 -15.30 -11.52
CA SER A 158 -1.80 -15.24 -12.89
C SER A 158 -0.85 -14.06 -13.06
N GLU A 159 0.25 -14.29 -13.76
CA GLU A 159 1.28 -13.28 -14.00
C GLU A 159 1.44 -12.99 -15.50
N TYR A 160 1.67 -11.73 -15.84
CA TYR A 160 1.77 -11.25 -17.22
C TYR A 160 2.99 -10.34 -17.36
N ALA A 161 3.87 -10.66 -18.29
CA ALA A 161 4.97 -9.79 -18.67
C ALA A 161 4.52 -8.75 -19.69
N VAL A 162 4.93 -7.50 -19.48
CA VAL A 162 4.76 -6.41 -20.45
C VAL A 162 5.94 -6.41 -21.41
N ARG A 163 5.69 -6.82 -22.66
CA ARG A 163 6.69 -6.83 -23.73
C ARG A 163 6.28 -5.84 -24.82
N GLY A 164 6.85 -4.65 -24.78
CA GLY A 164 6.49 -3.56 -25.68
C GLY A 164 5.04 -3.13 -25.47
N LYS A 165 4.19 -3.32 -26.48
CA LYS A 165 2.75 -2.99 -26.45
C LYS A 165 1.84 -4.20 -26.18
N LYS A 166 2.40 -5.34 -25.78
CA LYS A 166 1.66 -6.60 -25.57
C LYS A 166 1.85 -7.12 -24.15
N LEU A 167 0.79 -7.74 -23.63
CA LEU A 167 0.87 -8.62 -22.46
C LEU A 167 1.14 -10.05 -22.91
N VAL A 168 2.05 -10.72 -22.22
CA VAL A 168 2.36 -12.14 -22.41
C VAL A 168 2.15 -12.84 -21.08
N LYS A 169 1.20 -13.78 -21.03
CA LYS A 169 0.97 -14.60 -19.84
C LYS A 169 2.20 -15.45 -19.57
N LEU A 170 2.69 -15.41 -18.34
CA LEU A 170 3.78 -16.25 -17.87
C LEU A 170 3.17 -17.60 -17.47
N LYS A 171 3.74 -18.68 -17.99
CA LYS A 171 3.41 -20.02 -17.49
C LYS A 171 4.13 -20.19 -16.16
N HIS A 172 3.42 -20.65 -15.14
CA HIS A 172 4.07 -21.31 -14.02
C HIS A 172 4.24 -22.77 -14.45
N ASP A 173 5.50 -23.19 -14.59
CA ASP A 173 5.82 -24.61 -14.59
C ASP A 173 5.40 -25.08 -13.19
N MET A 174 4.33 -25.88 -13.12
CA MET A 174 3.97 -26.56 -11.88
C MET A 174 5.08 -27.60 -11.66
N GLU A 175 5.97 -27.35 -10.70
CA GLU A 175 6.78 -28.43 -10.10
C GLU A 175 5.88 -29.43 -9.36
#